data_AF-A0A1I4EH86-F1
#
_entry.id   AF-A0A1I4EH86-F1
#
_cell.length_a   1.000
_cell.length_b   1.000
_cell.length_c   1.000
_cell.angle_alpha   90.00
_cell.angle_beta   90.00
_cell.angle_gamma   90.00
#
_symmetry.space_group_name_H-M   'P 1'
#
loop_
_entity.id
_entity.type
_entity.pdbx_description
1 polymer ?
#
loop_
_entity_poly.entity_id
_entity_poly.type
_entity_poly.pdbx_seq_one_letter_code
_entity_poly.pdbx_strand_id
1 'polypeptide(L)'
;MSVVNESEQQYLVGGSFYFDHAGNFIGNYGHGNDIIIANSILHSGIPFSLANDATINAVLTTMANAMGISGGIGVVRTGDNRYAEFNSETGKISFNLNSELMSSNNYYDYLSVLRHEQYHQMTAGYSGSWLQNEYQAFIYQINDSSFQYASDWLRDYTMTNYYNLHYGQSYY
;
A
#
# COMPACT_ATOMS: atom_id res chain seq x y z
N MET A 1 16.04 38.69 -9.37
CA MET A 1 15.28 37.46 -9.10
C MET A 1 16.15 36.59 -8.21
N SER A 2 15.71 36.24 -6.99
CA SER A 2 16.45 35.27 -6.18
C SER A 2 16.30 33.90 -6.82
N VAL A 3 17.42 33.24 -7.08
CA VAL A 3 17.44 31.85 -7.52
C VAL A 3 17.22 31.02 -6.27
N VAL A 4 16.02 30.43 -6.16
CA VAL A 4 15.71 29.40 -5.16
C VAL A 4 16.77 28.31 -5.30
N ASN A 5 17.49 27.99 -4.23
CA ASN A 5 18.53 26.96 -4.29
C ASN A 5 17.90 25.55 -4.36
N GLU A 6 18.68 24.54 -4.73
CA GLU A 6 18.18 23.17 -4.94
C GLU A 6 17.53 22.56 -3.68
N SER A 7 18.00 22.92 -2.48
CA SER A 7 17.40 22.55 -1.20
C SER A 7 16.04 23.23 -0.99
N GLU A 8 15.90 24.49 -1.44
CA GLU A 8 14.64 25.23 -1.42
C GLU A 8 13.69 24.76 -2.53
N GLN A 9 14.19 24.27 -3.67
CA GLN A 9 13.38 23.63 -4.73
C GLN A 9 12.88 22.24 -4.31
N GLN A 10 13.70 21.46 -3.60
CA GLN A 10 13.31 20.19 -2.98
C GLN A 10 12.35 20.39 -1.79
N TYR A 11 12.46 21.52 -1.09
CA TYR A 11 11.45 21.99 -0.11
C TYR A 11 10.11 22.35 -0.79
N LEU A 12 10.12 22.74 -2.07
CA LEU A 12 8.96 23.29 -2.77
C LEU A 12 8.14 22.28 -3.59
N VAL A 13 8.59 21.03 -3.83
CA VAL A 13 7.88 20.11 -4.75
C VAL A 13 7.64 18.65 -4.29
N GLY A 14 8.24 18.08 -3.24
CA GLY A 14 7.97 16.65 -2.97
C GLY A 14 8.18 16.22 -1.54
N GLY A 15 7.11 15.76 -0.89
CA GLY A 15 7.22 15.07 0.40
C GLY A 15 7.26 13.56 0.28
N SER A 16 7.68 12.90 1.36
CA SER A 16 7.83 11.45 1.39
C SER A 16 7.64 10.90 2.80
N PHE A 17 7.33 9.61 2.86
CA PHE A 17 7.35 8.79 4.06
C PHE A 17 8.70 8.07 4.14
N TYR A 18 9.41 8.28 5.25
CA TYR A 18 10.76 7.78 5.44
C TYR A 18 10.75 6.57 6.35
N PHE A 19 11.41 5.51 5.90
CA PHE A 19 11.67 4.31 6.67
C PHE A 19 13.16 3.99 6.67
N ASP A 20 13.66 3.36 7.72
CA ASP A 20 15.03 2.84 7.73
C ASP A 20 15.13 1.48 7.01
N HIS A 21 16.37 0.98 6.85
CA HIS A 21 16.62 -0.32 6.22
C HIS A 21 16.04 -1.52 6.99
N ALA A 22 15.72 -1.34 8.27
CA ALA A 22 15.05 -2.33 9.11
C ALA A 22 13.51 -2.19 9.07
N GLY A 23 12.98 -1.26 8.27
CA GLY A 23 11.55 -1.03 8.10
C GLY A 23 10.92 -0.18 9.19
N ASN A 24 11.69 0.47 10.07
CA ASN A 24 11.15 1.35 11.09
C ASN A 24 10.72 2.68 10.46
N PHE A 25 9.54 3.16 10.83
CA PHE A 25 9.08 4.47 10.40
C PHE A 25 9.87 5.57 11.10
N ILE A 26 10.48 6.47 10.32
CA ILE A 26 11.28 7.59 10.82
C ILE A 26 10.42 8.84 10.94
N GLY A 27 9.56 9.07 9.96
CA GLY A 27 8.73 10.26 9.86
C GLY A 27 8.34 10.58 8.43
N ASN A 28 7.59 11.64 8.26
CA ASN A 28 7.25 12.20 6.97
C ASN A 28 7.76 13.64 6.87
N TYR A 29 8.07 14.06 5.66
CA TYR A 29 8.49 15.44 5.39
C TYR A 29 7.90 15.89 4.06
N GLY A 30 7.28 17.06 3.99
CA GLY A 30 6.60 17.58 2.79
C GLY A 30 5.19 17.02 2.55
N HIS A 31 4.67 17.21 1.33
CA HIS A 31 3.29 16.89 0.92
C HIS A 31 3.14 15.78 -0.13
N GLY A 32 4.23 15.12 -0.50
CA GLY A 32 4.20 14.00 -1.42
C GLY A 32 3.98 12.68 -0.70
N ASN A 33 3.76 11.64 -1.49
CA ASN A 33 3.30 10.34 -1.00
C ASN A 33 4.33 9.23 -1.22
N ASP A 34 5.52 9.56 -1.69
CA ASP A 34 6.52 8.56 -2.02
C ASP A 34 7.09 7.89 -0.77
N ILE A 35 7.48 6.62 -0.87
CA ILE A 35 8.26 5.95 0.17
C ILE A 35 9.75 6.05 -0.15
N ILE A 36 10.54 6.50 0.83
CA ILE A 36 11.99 6.61 0.76
C ILE A 36 12.63 5.80 1.89
N ILE A 37 13.62 4.97 1.53
CA ILE A 37 14.45 4.26 2.49
C ILE A 37 15.70 5.08 2.77
N ALA A 38 15.82 5.58 4.01
CA ALA A 38 16.92 6.43 4.44
C ALA A 38 17.21 6.24 5.94
N ASN A 39 18.37 6.70 6.41
CA ASN A 39 18.69 6.66 7.85
C ASN A 39 18.08 7.85 8.64
N SER A 40 17.53 8.85 7.95
CA SER A 40 16.81 9.97 8.56
C SER A 40 16.03 10.76 7.50
N ILE A 41 15.13 11.65 7.92
CA ILE A 41 14.43 12.59 7.04
C ILE A 41 15.33 13.64 6.36
N LEU A 42 16.57 13.84 6.83
CA LEU A 42 17.51 14.85 6.31
C LEU A 42 18.55 14.27 5.32
N HIS A 43 18.54 12.96 5.09
CA HIS A 43 19.52 12.29 4.23
C HIS A 43 18.87 11.86 2.92
N SER A 44 19.66 11.87 1.83
CA SER A 44 19.27 11.24 0.57
C SER A 44 19.08 9.74 0.79
N GLY A 45 17.90 9.22 0.45
CA GLY A 45 17.59 7.80 0.51
C GLY A 45 17.50 7.15 -0.86
N ILE A 46 17.09 5.89 -0.88
CA ILE A 46 16.69 5.19 -2.10
C ILE A 46 15.16 5.09 -2.18
N PRO A 47 14.57 5.11 -3.39
CA PRO A 47 13.16 4.76 -3.56
C PRO A 47 12.85 3.37 -3.04
N PHE A 48 11.64 3.17 -2.51
CA PHE A 48 11.19 1.88 -1.99
C PHE A 48 11.28 0.74 -3.01
N SER A 49 11.01 1.05 -4.27
CA SER A 49 11.10 0.11 -5.41
C SER A 49 12.50 -0.46 -5.65
N LEU A 50 13.55 0.20 -5.15
CA LEU A 50 14.95 -0.25 -5.24
C LEU A 50 15.45 -0.93 -3.97
N ALA A 51 14.65 -0.98 -2.91
CA ALA A 51 15.00 -1.69 -1.70
C ALA A 51 15.01 -3.21 -1.92
N ASN A 52 15.78 -3.94 -1.10
CA ASN A 52 15.75 -5.40 -1.16
C ASN A 52 14.44 -5.94 -0.55
N ASP A 53 14.08 -7.18 -0.90
CA ASP A 53 12.84 -7.83 -0.47
C ASP A 53 12.67 -7.86 1.07
N ALA A 54 13.77 -7.95 1.84
CA ALA A 54 13.72 -7.96 3.30
C ALA A 54 13.33 -6.59 3.87
N THR A 55 13.90 -5.51 3.35
CA THR A 55 13.52 -4.14 3.70
C THR A 55 12.08 -3.85 3.26
N ILE A 56 11.69 -4.27 2.05
CA ILE A 56 10.30 -4.11 1.56
C ILE A 56 9.32 -4.78 2.50
N ASN A 57 9.57 -6.04 2.85
CA ASN A 57 8.72 -6.77 3.77
C ASN A 57 8.65 -6.07 5.14
N ALA A 58 9.78 -5.62 5.68
CA ALA A 58 9.81 -4.94 6.97
C ALA A 58 8.99 -3.64 6.98
N VAL A 59 9.09 -2.82 5.92
CA VAL A 59 8.27 -1.60 5.77
C VAL A 59 6.79 -1.93 5.69
N LEU A 60 6.39 -2.89 4.83
CA LEU A 60 4.99 -3.30 4.70
C LEU A 60 4.46 -3.89 6.01
N THR A 61 5.29 -4.62 6.75
CA THR A 61 4.97 -5.12 8.09
C THR A 61 4.71 -3.97 9.06
N THR A 62 5.56 -2.95 9.08
CA THR A 62 5.36 -1.76 9.93
C THR A 62 4.06 -1.04 9.58
N MET A 63 3.79 -0.85 8.29
CA MET A 63 2.54 -0.25 7.81
C MET A 63 1.31 -1.05 8.26
N ALA A 64 1.33 -2.37 8.05
CA ALA A 64 0.25 -3.26 8.44
C ALA A 64 -0.01 -3.25 9.96
N ASN A 65 1.06 -3.33 10.76
CA ASN A 65 0.97 -3.28 12.22
C ASN A 65 0.38 -1.95 12.71
N ALA A 66 0.74 -0.83 12.08
CA ALA A 66 0.17 0.48 12.39
C ALA A 66 -1.35 0.57 12.15
N MET A 67 -1.89 -0.31 11.30
CA MET A 67 -3.32 -0.42 10.99
C MET A 67 -4.07 -1.42 11.89
N GLY A 68 -3.35 -2.16 12.74
CA GLY A 68 -3.91 -3.23 13.57
C GLY A 68 -4.10 -4.55 12.81
N ILE A 69 -3.46 -4.74 11.66
CA ILE A 69 -3.39 -6.03 10.97
C ILE A 69 -2.44 -6.93 11.78
N SER A 70 -2.95 -8.07 12.26
CA SER A 70 -2.14 -9.03 13.02
C SER A 70 -1.69 -10.18 12.14
N GLY A 71 -0.41 -10.52 12.16
CA GLY A 71 0.13 -11.62 11.35
C GLY A 71 1.43 -11.20 10.67
N GLY A 72 2.02 -12.13 9.92
CA GLY A 72 3.18 -11.80 9.10
C GLY A 72 2.75 -11.07 7.83
N ILE A 73 3.58 -10.14 7.37
CA ILE A 73 3.57 -9.74 5.96
C ILE A 73 4.59 -10.58 5.21
N GLY A 74 4.22 -10.97 3.99
CA GLY A 74 5.11 -11.61 3.04
C GLY A 74 5.19 -10.80 1.76
N VAL A 75 6.21 -11.14 0.99
CA VAL A 75 6.35 -10.70 -0.38
C VAL A 75 6.43 -11.92 -1.28
N VAL A 76 5.78 -11.86 -2.43
CA VAL A 76 5.76 -12.89 -3.47
C VAL A 76 5.98 -12.22 -4.83
N ARG A 77 6.34 -13.01 -5.85
CA ARG A 77 6.54 -12.56 -7.22
C ARG A 77 5.72 -13.43 -8.15
N THR A 78 4.40 -13.22 -8.14
CA THR A 78 3.44 -13.97 -8.95
C THR A 78 3.19 -13.25 -10.27
N GLY A 79 2.79 -14.00 -11.29
CA GLY A 79 2.41 -13.45 -12.61
C GLY A 79 0.92 -13.12 -12.72
N ASP A 80 0.19 -13.08 -11.59
CA ASP A 80 -1.21 -12.71 -11.54
C ASP A 80 -1.38 -11.21 -11.28
N ASN A 81 -2.59 -10.70 -11.51
CA ASN A 81 -2.92 -9.28 -11.38
C ASN A 81 -3.22 -8.85 -9.94
N ARG A 82 -3.10 -9.76 -8.97
CA ARG A 82 -3.45 -9.50 -7.57
C ARG A 82 -2.31 -8.72 -6.90
N TYR A 83 -2.67 -7.66 -6.20
CA TYR A 83 -1.72 -6.81 -5.48
C TYR A 83 -1.28 -7.41 -4.16
N ALA A 84 -2.22 -7.99 -3.43
CA ALA A 84 -1.96 -8.74 -2.23
C ALA A 84 -3.01 -9.86 -2.08
N GLU A 85 -2.77 -10.75 -1.12
CA GLU A 85 -3.71 -11.79 -0.74
C GLU A 85 -3.57 -12.11 0.74
N PHE A 86 -4.67 -12.04 1.47
CA PHE A 86 -4.82 -12.60 2.81
C PHE A 86 -5.03 -14.12 2.75
N ASN A 87 -4.17 -14.86 3.46
CA ASN A 87 -4.32 -16.30 3.65
C ASN A 87 -4.98 -16.58 5.00
N SER A 88 -6.24 -17.07 4.98
CA SER A 88 -7.02 -17.32 6.20
C SER A 88 -6.50 -18.44 7.09
N GLU A 89 -5.70 -19.37 6.57
CA GLU A 89 -5.14 -20.48 7.34
C GLU A 89 -3.94 -20.05 8.19
N THR A 90 -3.12 -19.14 7.64
CA THR A 90 -1.88 -18.66 8.26
C THR A 90 -2.01 -17.28 8.88
N GLY A 91 -3.07 -16.53 8.56
CA GLY A 91 -3.25 -15.14 8.95
C GLY A 91 -2.27 -14.17 8.28
N LYS A 92 -1.58 -14.61 7.22
CA LYS A 92 -0.52 -13.87 6.54
C LYS A 92 -1.09 -13.11 5.33
N ILE A 93 -0.69 -11.86 5.15
CA ILE A 93 -0.93 -11.11 3.90
C ILE A 93 0.34 -11.16 3.06
N SER A 94 0.22 -11.50 1.77
CA SER A 94 1.36 -11.56 0.85
C SER A 94 1.22 -10.53 -0.27
N PHE A 95 2.17 -9.60 -0.39
CA PHE A 95 2.22 -8.60 -1.45
C PHE A 95 2.91 -9.13 -2.70
N ASN A 96 2.33 -8.90 -3.87
CA ASN A 96 2.95 -9.22 -5.15
C ASN A 96 3.88 -8.08 -5.60
N LEU A 97 5.20 -8.32 -5.54
CA LEU A 97 6.22 -7.35 -5.95
C LEU A 97 6.36 -7.21 -7.47
N ASN A 98 5.68 -8.03 -8.25
CA ASN A 98 5.59 -7.84 -9.71
C ASN A 98 4.42 -6.92 -10.10
N SER A 99 3.61 -6.46 -9.14
CA SER A 99 2.50 -5.56 -9.42
C SER A 99 2.95 -4.14 -9.75
N GLU A 100 2.07 -3.40 -10.43
CA GLU A 100 2.27 -1.99 -10.78
C GLU A 100 2.42 -1.09 -9.54
N LEU A 101 1.99 -1.53 -8.35
CA LEU A 101 2.20 -0.83 -7.07
C LEU A 101 3.67 -0.52 -6.83
N MET A 102 4.57 -1.46 -7.14
CA MET A 102 6.00 -1.27 -6.93
C MET A 102 6.58 -0.19 -7.84
N SER A 103 5.94 0.07 -8.99
CA SER A 103 6.35 1.12 -9.91
C SER A 103 5.81 2.50 -9.53
N SER A 104 4.65 2.59 -8.86
CA SER A 104 4.05 3.87 -8.46
C SER A 104 4.72 4.50 -7.24
N ASN A 105 5.36 3.69 -6.38
CA ASN A 105 6.04 4.11 -5.14
C ASN A 105 5.17 4.96 -4.18
N ASN A 106 3.84 4.91 -4.29
CA ASN A 106 2.95 5.74 -3.47
C ASN A 106 2.55 5.00 -2.18
N TYR A 107 2.87 5.58 -1.03
CA TYR A 107 2.52 5.10 0.31
C TYR A 107 1.05 4.75 0.46
N TYR A 108 0.16 5.60 -0.06
CA TYR A 108 -1.28 5.40 0.06
C TYR A 108 -1.80 4.26 -0.83
N ASP A 109 -1.07 3.89 -1.88
CA ASP A 109 -1.43 2.72 -2.69
C ASP A 109 -1.26 1.43 -1.87
N TYR A 110 -0.11 1.28 -1.20
CA TYR A 110 0.14 0.15 -0.30
C TYR A 110 -0.81 0.14 0.90
N LEU A 111 -1.07 1.31 1.50
CA LEU A 111 -2.00 1.45 2.61
C LEU A 111 -3.43 1.05 2.20
N SER A 112 -3.85 1.45 1.01
CA SER A 112 -5.17 1.13 0.48
C SER A 112 -5.34 -0.36 0.23
N VAL A 113 -4.33 -1.03 -0.34
CA VAL A 113 -4.35 -2.49 -0.52
C VAL A 113 -4.33 -3.21 0.83
N LEU A 114 -3.54 -2.75 1.80
CA LEU A 114 -3.58 -3.28 3.17
C LEU A 114 -4.98 -3.16 3.80
N ARG A 115 -5.72 -2.07 3.54
CA ARG A 115 -7.10 -1.93 4.05
C ARG A 115 -8.04 -2.96 3.44
N HIS A 116 -7.92 -3.24 2.15
CA HIS A 116 -8.68 -4.30 1.49
C HIS A 116 -8.44 -5.66 2.17
N GLU A 117 -7.18 -6.03 2.34
CA GLU A 117 -6.81 -7.31 2.95
C GLU A 117 -7.14 -7.39 4.44
N GLN A 118 -7.11 -6.26 5.15
CA GLN A 118 -7.54 -6.20 6.55
C GLN A 118 -9.01 -6.57 6.72
N TYR A 119 -9.87 -6.19 5.78
CA TYR A 119 -11.27 -6.58 5.82
C TYR A 119 -11.41 -8.12 5.80
N HIS A 120 -10.69 -8.78 4.90
CA HIS A 120 -10.67 -10.24 4.80
C HIS A 120 -10.18 -10.89 6.09
N GLN A 121 -9.21 -10.29 6.75
CA GLN A 121 -8.75 -10.75 8.06
C GLN A 121 -9.81 -10.58 9.16
N MET A 122 -10.46 -9.42 9.23
CA MET A 122 -11.48 -9.12 10.25
C MET A 122 -12.72 -10.00 10.11
N THR A 123 -13.01 -10.44 8.89
CA THR A 123 -14.18 -11.25 8.55
C THR A 123 -13.85 -12.71 8.33
N ALA A 124 -12.61 -13.14 8.59
CA ALA A 124 -12.20 -14.53 8.49
C ALA A 124 -13.12 -15.42 9.35
N GLY A 125 -13.81 -16.37 8.70
CA GLY A 125 -14.77 -17.27 9.35
C GLY A 125 -16.21 -16.74 9.46
N TYR A 126 -16.47 -15.47 9.13
CA TYR A 126 -17.81 -14.94 8.94
C TYR A 126 -18.18 -15.08 7.45
N SER A 127 -19.18 -15.91 7.15
CA SER A 127 -19.42 -16.39 5.79
C SER A 127 -20.39 -15.51 4.99
N GLY A 128 -19.89 -15.00 3.87
CA GLY A 128 -20.64 -14.74 2.63
C GLY A 128 -20.05 -15.56 1.49
N SER A 129 -20.61 -15.48 0.29
CA SER A 129 -19.89 -15.98 -0.91
C SER A 129 -18.59 -15.20 -1.10
N TRP A 130 -17.60 -15.81 -1.77
CA TRP A 130 -16.33 -15.12 -2.06
C TRP A 130 -16.55 -13.75 -2.73
N LEU A 131 -17.46 -13.67 -3.70
CA LEU A 131 -17.82 -12.41 -4.39
C LEU A 131 -18.41 -11.35 -3.45
N GLN A 132 -19.24 -11.76 -2.50
CA GLN A 132 -19.78 -10.83 -1.50
C GLN A 132 -18.68 -10.33 -0.56
N ASN A 133 -17.73 -11.19 -0.21
CA ASN A 133 -16.62 -10.82 0.64
C ASN A 133 -15.72 -9.78 -0.05
N GLU A 134 -15.33 -10.02 -1.30
CA GLU A 134 -14.58 -9.04 -2.10
C GLU A 134 -15.34 -7.73 -2.29
N TYR A 135 -16.64 -7.80 -2.55
CA TYR A 135 -17.47 -6.59 -2.69
C TYR A 135 -17.44 -5.72 -1.44
N GLN A 136 -17.54 -6.32 -0.26
CA GLN A 136 -17.47 -5.61 1.00
C GLN A 136 -16.05 -5.12 1.32
N ALA A 137 -15.02 -5.88 0.93
CA ALA A 137 -13.62 -5.46 1.05
C ALA A 137 -13.37 -4.17 0.24
N PHE A 138 -13.91 -4.06 -0.98
CA PHE A 138 -13.81 -2.82 -1.76
C PHE A 138 -14.59 -1.67 -1.12
N ILE A 139 -15.78 -1.90 -0.56
CA ILE A 139 -16.51 -0.86 0.19
C ILE A 139 -15.67 -0.38 1.38
N TYR A 140 -15.03 -1.31 2.09
CA TYR A 140 -14.17 -1.00 3.22
C TYR A 140 -12.95 -0.18 2.79
N GLN A 141 -12.30 -0.56 1.68
CA GLN A 141 -11.18 0.16 1.07
C GLN A 141 -11.57 1.59 0.66
N ILE A 142 -12.70 1.77 -0.04
CA ILE A 142 -13.17 3.06 -0.58
C ILE A 142 -13.54 4.04 0.55
N ASN A 143 -14.09 3.53 1.66
CA ASN A 143 -14.51 4.36 2.79
C ASN A 143 -13.36 4.77 3.72
N ASP A 144 -12.13 4.28 3.51
CA ASP A 144 -10.97 4.77 4.24
C ASP A 144 -10.62 6.21 3.78
N SER A 145 -10.46 7.13 4.73
CA SER A 145 -10.23 8.54 4.42
C SER A 145 -8.94 8.81 3.66
N SER A 146 -7.99 7.88 3.68
CA SER A 146 -6.72 7.97 2.95
C SER A 146 -6.84 7.54 1.48
N PHE A 147 -7.93 6.90 1.08
CA PHE A 147 -8.14 6.43 -0.30
C PHE A 147 -8.09 7.56 -1.33
N GLN A 148 -8.47 8.78 -0.95
CA GLN A 148 -8.36 9.97 -1.80
C GLN A 148 -6.92 10.37 -2.15
N TYR A 149 -5.91 9.78 -1.50
CA TYR A 149 -4.49 10.02 -1.78
C TYR A 149 -3.81 8.86 -2.50
N ALA A 150 -4.53 7.75 -2.71
CA ALA A 150 -4.12 6.71 -3.63
C ALA A 150 -4.04 7.27 -5.06
N SER A 151 -3.19 6.66 -5.88
CA SER A 151 -3.01 6.98 -7.28
C SER A 151 -4.30 6.81 -8.08
N ASP A 152 -4.45 7.59 -9.15
CA ASP A 152 -5.63 7.51 -10.03
C ASP A 152 -5.86 6.09 -10.55
N TRP A 153 -4.78 5.41 -10.97
CA TRP A 153 -4.88 4.07 -11.51
C TRP A 153 -5.38 3.05 -10.46
N LEU A 154 -4.94 3.14 -9.20
CA LEU A 154 -5.41 2.24 -8.15
C LEU A 154 -6.87 2.52 -7.82
N ARG A 155 -7.25 3.80 -7.77
CA ARG A 155 -8.65 4.19 -7.56
C ARG A 155 -9.55 3.69 -8.67
N ASP A 156 -9.14 3.84 -9.93
CA ASP A 156 -9.88 3.36 -11.09
C ASP A 156 -10.01 1.84 -11.07
N TYR A 157 -8.94 1.11 -10.71
CA TYR A 157 -8.96 -0.34 -10.53
C TYR A 157 -9.95 -0.76 -9.44
N THR A 158 -9.89 -0.13 -8.27
CA THR A 158 -10.77 -0.42 -7.13
C THR A 158 -12.23 -0.13 -7.47
N MET A 159 -12.52 1.02 -8.09
CA MET A 159 -13.88 1.40 -8.48
C MET A 159 -14.43 0.48 -9.58
N THR A 160 -13.60 0.09 -10.55
CA THR A 160 -13.99 -0.86 -11.60
C THR A 160 -14.39 -2.21 -11.01
N ASN A 161 -13.58 -2.76 -10.12
CA ASN A 161 -13.88 -4.02 -9.46
C ASN A 161 -15.10 -3.93 -8.53
N TYR A 162 -15.23 -2.83 -7.80
CA TYR A 162 -16.43 -2.54 -7.02
C TYR A 162 -17.70 -2.57 -7.88
N TYR A 163 -17.71 -1.87 -9.03
CA TYR A 163 -18.88 -1.84 -9.91
C TYR A 163 -19.16 -3.19 -10.58
N ASN A 164 -18.11 -3.92 -10.99
CA ASN A 164 -18.27 -5.27 -11.56
C ASN A 164 -18.91 -6.24 -10.57
N LEU A 165 -18.52 -6.16 -9.29
CA LEU A 165 -19.12 -6.98 -8.24
C LEU A 165 -20.54 -6.51 -7.88
N HIS A 166 -20.78 -5.19 -7.87
CA HIS A 166 -22.09 -4.61 -7.56
C HIS A 166 -23.16 -4.99 -8.60
N TYR A 167 -22.82 -4.91 -9.89
CA TYR A 167 -23.77 -5.08 -11.00
C TYR A 167 -23.70 -6.45 -11.69
N GLY A 168 -22.50 -7.04 -11.78
CA GLY A 168 -22.24 -8.25 -12.56
C GLY A 168 -21.97 -9.51 -11.75
N GLN A 169 -21.74 -9.39 -10.43
CA GLN A 169 -21.27 -10.49 -9.58
C GLN A 169 -20.04 -11.21 -10.18
N SER A 170 -19.13 -10.44 -10.78
CA SER A 170 -17.91 -10.95 -11.43
C SER A 170 -16.69 -10.15 -10.98
N TYR A 171 -15.53 -10.80 -10.92
CA TYR A 171 -14.24 -10.22 -10.55
C TYR A 171 -13.20 -10.49 -11.66
N TYR A 172 -12.27 -9.56 -11.89
CA TYR A 172 -11.22 -9.65 -12.92
C TYR A 172 -9.82 -9.48 -12.33
#